data_AF-A0A1F4ZFU7-F1
#
_entry.id   AF-A0A1F4ZFU7-F1
#
_cell.length_a   1.000
_cell.length_b   1.000
_cell.length_c   1.000
_cell.angle_alpha   90.00
_cell.angle_beta   90.00
_cell.angle_gamma   90.00
#
_symmetry.space_group_name_H-M   'P 1'
#
loop_
_entity.id
_entity.type
_entity.pdbx_description
1 polymer ?
#
loop_
_entity_poly.entity_id
_entity_poly.type
_entity_poly.pdbx_seq_one_letter_code
_entity_poly.pdbx_strand_id
1 'polypeptide(L)' 'MKLQELEEKLKKLRGELHQLETVGAEEIRIKRTLADMGDDYRENEGAKLVMDQHNLWFVRKLELKREILSLKKKIIMEKK' A
#
# COMPACT_ATOMS: atom_id res chain seq x y z
N MET A 1 20.34 2.01 17.44
CA MET A 1 18.88 2.31 17.43
C MET A 1 18.27 1.46 18.53
N LYS A 2 17.56 2.05 19.50
CA LYS A 2 17.06 1.30 20.65
C LYS A 2 15.97 0.33 20.19
N LEU A 3 15.89 -0.87 20.79
CA LEU A 3 14.88 -1.88 20.45
C LEU A 3 13.44 -1.32 20.43
N GLN A 4 13.13 -0.42 21.39
CA GLN A 4 11.86 0.30 21.45
C GLN A 4 11.59 1.17 20.20
N GLU A 5 12.61 1.82 19.63
CA GLU A 5 12.47 2.62 18.41
C GLU A 5 12.13 1.71 17.20
N LEU A 6 12.70 0.51 17.15
CA LEU A 6 12.39 -0.47 16.10
C LEU A 6 10.96 -1.00 16.23
N GLU A 7 10.51 -1.28 17.45
CA GLU A 7 9.16 -1.75 17.72
C GLU A 7 8.10 -0.67 17.43
N GLU A 8 8.35 0.58 17.79
CA GLU A 8 7.45 1.70 17.46
C GLU A 8 7.38 1.93 15.95
N LYS A 9 8.53 1.90 15.26
CA LYS A 9 8.57 1.98 13.79
C LYS A 9 7.77 0.84 13.15
N LEU A 10 7.92 -0.38 13.65
CA LEU A 10 7.17 -1.54 13.17
C LEU A 10 5.65 -1.37 13.37
N LYS A 11 5.23 -0.84 14.51
CA LYS A 11 3.82 -0.54 14.80
C LYS A 11 3.25 0.48 13.82
N LYS A 12 3.97 1.57 13.57
CA LYS A 12 3.57 2.60 12.62
C LYS A 12 3.40 2.04 11.20
N LEU A 13 4.38 1.32 10.69
CA LEU A 13 4.33 0.74 9.33
C LEU A 13 3.22 -0.29 9.16
N ARG A 14 2.90 -1.05 10.23
CA ARG A 14 1.73 -1.96 10.23
C ARG A 14 0.42 -1.18 10.14
N GLY A 15 0.32 -0.05 10.84
CA GLY A 15 -0.83 0.85 10.75
C GLY A 15 -1.00 1.41 9.33
N GLU A 16 0.08 1.91 8.74
CA GLU A 16 0.09 2.40 7.35
C GLU A 16 -0.31 1.31 6.35
N LEU A 17 0.23 0.09 6.50
CA LEU A 17 -0.15 -1.04 5.65
C LEU A 17 -1.64 -1.39 5.81
N HIS A 18 -2.16 -1.39 7.03
CA HIS A 18 -3.56 -1.70 7.30
C HIS A 18 -4.50 -0.66 6.67
N GLN A 19 -4.19 0.63 6.81
CA GLN A 19 -4.94 1.72 6.16
C GLN A 19 -4.92 1.58 4.63
N LEU A 20 -3.75 1.26 4.07
CA LEU A 20 -3.58 1.06 2.64
C LEU A 20 -4.38 -0.13 2.13
N GLU A 21 -4.40 -1.25 2.87
CA GLU A 21 -5.15 -2.47 2.53
C GLU A 21 -6.66 -2.37 2.75
N THR A 22 -7.15 -1.35 3.46
CA THR A 22 -8.57 -1.13 3.73
C THR A 22 -9.11 0.03 2.89
N VAL A 23 -8.87 1.27 3.32
CA VAL A 23 -9.40 2.50 2.71
C VAL A 23 -8.87 2.66 1.28
N GLY A 24 -7.56 2.54 1.09
CA GLY A 24 -6.95 2.71 -0.24
C GLY A 24 -7.40 1.63 -1.24
N ALA A 25 -7.65 0.40 -0.78
CA ALA A 25 -8.14 -0.67 -1.64
C ALA A 25 -9.58 -0.42 -2.11
N GLU A 26 -10.43 0.12 -1.23
CA GLU A 26 -11.82 0.44 -1.57
C GLU A 26 -11.91 1.60 -2.56
N GLU A 27 -11.12 2.67 -2.35
CA GLU A 27 -11.07 3.82 -3.26
C GLU A 27 -10.67 3.43 -4.68
N ILE A 28 -9.67 2.56 -4.82
CA ILE A 28 -9.25 2.08 -6.15
C ILE A 28 -10.32 1.19 -6.78
N ARG A 29 -11.01 0.38 -5.99
CA ARG A 29 -12.11 -0.46 -6.49
C ARG A 29 -13.23 0.41 -7.06
N ILE A 30 -13.66 1.42 -6.31
CA ILE A 30 -14.70 2.36 -6.76
C ILE A 30 -14.28 3.07 -8.05
N LYS A 31 -13.05 3.58 -8.12
CA LYS A 31 -12.52 4.25 -9.32
C LYS A 31 -12.49 3.34 -10.55
N ARG A 32 -12.15 2.07 -10.36
CA ARG A 32 -12.19 1.07 -11.44
C ARG A 32 -13.61 0.82 -11.92
N THR A 33 -14.56 0.58 -11.00
CA THR A 33 -15.97 0.41 -11.35
C THR A 33 -16.52 1.61 -12.12
N LEU A 34 -16.20 2.84 -11.68
CA LEU A 34 -16.63 4.05 -12.37
C LEU A 34 -16.02 4.19 -13.77
N ALA A 35 -14.74 3.84 -13.94
CA ALA A 35 -14.10 3.83 -15.24
C ALA A 35 -14.72 2.78 -16.18
N ASP A 36 -15.05 1.59 -15.67
CA ASP A 36 -15.66 0.51 -16.44
C ASP A 36 -17.12 0.80 -16.86
N MET A 37 -17.85 1.66 -16.11
CA MET A 37 -19.24 2.05 -16.40
C MET A 37 -19.38 3.22 -17.39
N GLY A 38 -18.31 4.00 -17.60
CA GLY A 38 -18.32 5.22 -18.41
C GLY A 38 -17.84 5.06 -19.85
N ASP A 39 -17.85 3.83 -20.38
CA ASP A 39 -17.14 3.42 -21.60
C ASP A 39 -17.77 3.98 -22.89
N ASP A 40 -17.56 5.27 -23.14
CA ASP A 40 -17.63 5.89 -24.47
C ASP A 40 -16.18 6.07 -24.96
N TYR A 41 -15.80 5.25 -25.94
CA TYR A 41 -14.44 4.87 -26.38
C TYR A 41 -13.46 5.99 -26.81
N ARG A 42 -13.78 7.28 -26.62
CA ARG A 42 -12.95 8.43 -27.05
C ARG A 42 -11.99 8.98 -25.98
N GLU A 43 -12.12 8.59 -24.71
CA GLU A 43 -11.41 9.19 -23.54
C GLU A 43 -10.61 8.19 -22.68
N ASN A 44 -9.83 7.32 -23.32
CA ASN A 44 -9.08 6.22 -22.67
C ASN A 44 -7.98 6.68 -21.66
N GLU A 45 -7.83 7.99 -21.41
CA GLU A 45 -6.93 8.55 -20.41
C GLU A 45 -7.41 8.31 -18.98
N GLY A 46 -8.73 8.33 -18.74
CA GLY A 46 -9.32 8.12 -17.41
C GLY A 46 -9.06 6.72 -16.87
N ALA A 47 -9.33 5.69 -17.68
CA ALA A 47 -9.04 4.29 -17.32
C ALA A 47 -7.54 4.04 -17.09
N LYS A 48 -6.68 4.66 -17.91
CA LYS A 48 -5.22 4.59 -17.74
C LYS A 48 -4.76 5.21 -16.42
N LEU A 49 -5.26 6.39 -16.06
CA LEU A 49 -4.94 7.04 -14.79
C LEU A 49 -5.37 6.19 -13.58
N VAL A 50 -6.52 5.53 -13.65
CA VAL A 50 -6.99 4.62 -12.60
C VAL A 50 -6.08 3.39 -12.48
N MET A 51 -5.64 2.83 -13.61
CA MET A 51 -4.68 1.71 -13.62
C MET A 51 -3.31 2.12 -13.09
N ASP A 52 -2.83 3.32 -13.41
CA ASP A 52 -1.58 3.86 -12.87
C ASP A 52 -1.69 4.07 -11.35
N GLN A 53 -2.82 4.61 -10.86
CA GLN A 53 -3.09 4.72 -9.43
C GLN A 53 -3.13 3.36 -8.74
N HIS A 54 -3.76 2.36 -9.35
CA HIS A 54 -3.76 0.97 -8.86
C HIS A 54 -2.34 0.40 -8.76
N ASN A 55 -1.52 0.62 -9.78
CA ASN A 55 -0.14 0.14 -9.82
C ASN A 55 0.73 0.81 -8.75
N LEU A 56 0.63 2.13 -8.59
CA LEU A 56 1.34 2.87 -7.54
C LEU A 56 0.94 2.39 -6.13
N TRP A 57 -0.36 2.20 -5.90
CA TRP A 57 -0.86 1.64 -4.64
C TRP A 57 -0.30 0.24 -4.38
N PHE A 58 -0.28 -0.61 -5.39
CA PHE A 58 0.25 -1.96 -5.29
C PHE A 58 1.75 -1.98 -4.98
N VAL A 59 2.54 -1.12 -5.65
CA VAL A 59 3.98 -0.95 -5.39
C VAL A 59 4.20 -0.51 -3.95
N ARG A 60 3.49 0.53 -3.49
CA ARG A 60 3.60 1.03 -2.12
C ARG A 60 3.28 -0.04 -1.08
N LYS A 61 2.25 -0.85 -1.33
CA LYS A 61 1.88 -2.00 -0.49
C LYS A 61 3.00 -3.03 -0.39
N LEU A 62 3.67 -3.36 -1.50
CA LEU A 62 4.78 -4.30 -1.51
C LEU A 62 6.00 -3.75 -0.76
N GLU A 63 6.32 -2.46 -0.93
CA GLU A 63 7.40 -1.79 -0.21
C GLU A 63 7.19 -1.85 1.31
N LEU A 64 5.99 -1.51 1.78
CA LEU A 64 5.64 -1.59 3.20
C LEU A 64 5.80 -3.02 3.75
N LYS A 65 5.34 -4.04 3.00
CA LYS A 65 5.53 -5.44 3.40
C LYS A 65 6.99 -5.83 3.51
N ARG A 66 7.84 -5.38 2.57
CA ARG A 66 9.29 -5.61 2.59
C ARG A 66 9.96 -4.91 3.78
N GLU A 67 9.61 -3.66 4.06
CA GLU A 67 10.17 -2.90 5.17
C GLU A 67 9.78 -3.52 6.53
N ILE A 68 8.51 -3.91 6.69
CA ILE A 68 8.02 -4.63 7.87
C ILE A 68 8.80 -5.93 8.09
N LEU A 69 9.02 -6.72 7.03
CA LEU A 69 9.78 -7.96 7.12
C LEU A 69 11.24 -7.70 7.55
N SER A 70 11.88 -6.69 6.96
CA SER A 70 13.25 -6.29 7.31
C SER A 70 13.35 -5.86 8.77
N LEU A 71 12.41 -5.03 9.25
CA LEU A 71 12.37 -4.58 10.64
C LEU A 71 12.12 -5.73 11.62
N LYS A 72 11.21 -6.67 11.30
CA LYS A 72 11.01 -7.87 12.12
C LYS A 72 12.30 -8.67 12.27
N LYS A 73 13.05 -8.87 11.17
CA LYS A 73 14.34 -9.57 11.22
C LYS A 73 15.34 -8.85 12.13
N LYS A 74 15.45 -7.52 12.01
CA LYS A 74 16.32 -6.70 12.89
C LYS A 74 15.93 -6.83 14.36
N ILE A 75 14.65 -6.72 14.69
CA ILE A 75 14.14 -6.88 16.06
C ILE A 75 14.47 -8.26 16.63
N ILE A 76 14.32 -9.32 15.84
CA ILE A 76 14.67 -10.69 16.26
C ILE A 76 16.17 -10.81 16.54
N MET A 77 17.03 -10.17 15.74
CA MET A 77 18.48 -10.19 15.95
C MET A 77 18.89 -9.42 17.21
N GLU A 78 18.29 -8.25 17.47
CA GLU A 78 18.57 -7.42 18.64
C GLU A 78 18.03 -8.00 19.97
N LYS A 79 17.09 -8.95 19.90
CA LYS A 79 16.55 -9.68 21.06
C LYS A 79 17.37 -10.92 21.44
N LYS A 80 18.33 -11.33 20.60
CA LYS A 80 19.25 -12.44 20.87
C LYS A 80 20.50 -11.91 21.55
#